data_AF-A0A1G1DJP4-F1
#
_entry.id   AF-A0A1G1DJP4-F1
#
_cell.length_a   1.000
_cell.length_b   1.000
_cell.length_c   1.000
_cell.angle_alpha   90.00
_cell.angle_beta   90.00
_cell.angle_gamma   90.00
#
_symmetry.space_group_name_H-M   'P 1'
#
loop_
_entity.id
_entity.type
_entity.pdbx_description
1 polymer ?
#
loop_
_entity_poly.entity_id
_entity_poly.type
_entity_poly.pdbx_seq_one_letter_code
_entity_poly.pdbx_strand_id
1 'polypeptide(L)'
;MDGLKNKEPISSKGCSSKYHQAAFVYLLNAVAYFFIATFRMPPHDFGIFNYLFYTLGIVFIIIFPYLIYKEYRIFTSILVIIYFIRTVVSLIAVPVYSTLMVFMFILHAFTFFMLTRAAWDIKIFDTIHSSFKGENKTRGIF
;
A
#
# COMPACT_ATOMS: atom_id res chain seq x y z
N MET A 1 -31.73 39.21 -7.07
CA MET A 1 -32.46 38.19 -7.84
C MET A 1 -31.85 38.29 -9.23
N ASP A 2 -31.00 37.39 -9.73
CA ASP A 2 -30.79 35.96 -9.56
C ASP A 2 -29.29 35.70 -9.81
N GLY A 3 -28.58 34.79 -9.13
CA GLY A 3 -28.92 33.40 -8.98
C GLY A 3 -27.88 32.58 -9.77
N LEU A 4 -26.90 32.04 -9.06
CA LEU A 4 -26.26 30.74 -9.30
C LEU A 4 -26.05 30.30 -10.76
N LYS A 5 -24.79 30.25 -11.20
CA LYS A 5 -24.13 29.02 -11.70
C LYS A 5 -22.79 29.36 -12.37
N ASN A 6 -21.71 28.96 -11.71
CA ASN A 6 -20.65 28.13 -12.29
C ASN A 6 -19.49 28.07 -11.30
N LYS A 7 -19.68 27.29 -10.24
CA LYS A 7 -18.54 26.65 -9.59
C LYS A 7 -18.17 25.49 -10.49
N GLU A 8 -17.19 25.71 -11.35
CA GLU A 8 -16.47 24.61 -11.99
C GLU A 8 -16.08 23.60 -10.87
N PRO A 9 -16.31 22.29 -11.06
CA PRO A 9 -15.83 21.31 -10.10
C PRO A 9 -14.31 21.21 -10.23
N ILE A 10 -13.61 22.11 -9.53
CA ILE A 10 -12.15 22.12 -9.45
C ILE A 10 -11.70 20.81 -8.80
N SER A 11 -11.17 19.92 -9.63
CA SER A 11 -10.09 18.98 -9.32
C SER A 11 -10.31 17.95 -8.19
N SER A 12 -11.36 17.13 -8.26
CA SER A 12 -11.44 15.87 -7.48
C SER A 12 -11.07 14.61 -8.28
N LYS A 13 -11.21 14.63 -9.62
CA LYS A 13 -10.89 13.49 -10.50
C LYS A 13 -9.42 13.09 -10.48
N GLY A 14 -8.50 14.06 -10.40
CA GLY A 14 -7.06 13.81 -10.43
C GLY A 14 -6.54 13.12 -9.17
N CYS A 15 -7.18 13.31 -8.02
CA CYS A 15 -6.84 12.65 -6.77
C CYS A 15 -7.37 11.21 -6.79
N SER A 16 -8.65 11.01 -7.13
CA SER A 16 -9.30 9.70 -7.19
C SER A 16 -8.66 8.72 -8.18
N SER A 17 -8.24 9.22 -9.34
CA SER A 17 -7.54 8.40 -10.35
C SER A 17 -6.21 7.85 -9.85
N LYS A 18 -5.49 8.56 -8.97
CA LYS A 18 -4.20 8.09 -8.42
C LYS A 18 -4.41 6.95 -7.43
N TYR A 19 -5.45 7.02 -6.59
CA TYR A 19 -5.82 5.94 -5.68
C TYR A 19 -6.26 4.68 -6.42
N HIS A 20 -7.04 4.83 -7.50
CA HIS A 20 -7.38 3.71 -8.38
C HIS A 20 -6.13 3.06 -9.00
N GLN A 21 -5.19 3.87 -9.49
CA GLN A 21 -3.97 3.35 -10.09
C GLN A 21 -3.10 2.65 -9.04
N ALA A 22 -2.99 3.19 -7.83
CA ALA A 22 -2.28 2.54 -6.72
C ALA A 22 -2.95 1.23 -6.28
N ALA A 23 -4.28 1.20 -6.20
CA ALA A 23 -5.04 -0.02 -5.90
C ALA A 23 -4.82 -1.11 -6.96
N PHE A 24 -4.82 -0.74 -8.24
CA PHE A 24 -4.57 -1.67 -9.33
C PHE A 24 -3.15 -2.23 -9.31
N VAL A 25 -2.14 -1.38 -9.08
CA VAL A 25 -0.74 -1.83 -8.97
C VAL A 25 -0.55 -2.73 -7.75
N TYR A 26 -1.17 -2.39 -6.62
CA TYR A 26 -1.18 -3.24 -5.43
C TYR A 26 -1.83 -4.61 -5.72
N LEU A 27 -2.98 -4.63 -6.39
CA LEU A 27 -3.68 -5.85 -6.76
C LEU A 27 -2.81 -6.72 -7.67
N LEU A 28 -2.18 -6.12 -8.69
CA LEU A 28 -1.25 -6.82 -9.58
C LEU A 28 -0.09 -7.44 -8.81
N ASN A 29 0.50 -6.70 -7.86
CA ASN A 29 1.56 -7.21 -7.00
C ASN A 29 1.08 -8.37 -6.10
N ALA A 30 -0.10 -8.24 -5.49
CA ALA A 30 -0.67 -9.26 -4.62
C ALA A 30 -0.95 -10.56 -5.40
N VAL A 31 -1.52 -10.46 -6.60
CA VAL A 31 -1.78 -11.61 -7.48
C VAL A 31 -0.47 -12.25 -7.94
N ALA A 32 0.49 -11.46 -8.41
CA ALA A 32 1.79 -11.97 -8.85
C ALA A 32 2.54 -12.68 -7.71
N TYR A 33 2.55 -12.09 -6.51
CA TYR A 33 3.16 -12.68 -5.33
C TYR A 33 2.49 -13.99 -4.94
N PHE A 34 1.15 -14.02 -4.90
CA PHE A 34 0.39 -15.22 -4.56
C PHE A 34 0.63 -16.34 -5.57
N PHE A 35 0.70 -16.01 -6.86
CA PHE A 35 1.01 -16.97 -7.91
C PHE A 35 2.43 -17.53 -7.72
N ILE A 36 3.45 -16.68 -7.60
CA ILE A 36 4.83 -17.11 -7.37
C ILE A 36 4.96 -17.96 -6.11
N ALA A 37 4.29 -17.57 -5.02
CA ALA A 37 4.27 -18.35 -3.78
C ALA A 37 3.67 -19.74 -3.99
N THR A 38 2.56 -19.83 -4.72
CA THR A 38 1.88 -21.11 -5.00
C THR A 38 2.72 -22.05 -5.85
N PHE A 39 3.44 -21.55 -6.87
CA PHE A 39 4.25 -22.38 -7.77
C PHE A 39 5.65 -22.70 -7.23
N ARG A 40 6.20 -21.84 -6.37
CA ARG A 40 7.56 -22.01 -5.84
C ARG A 40 7.59 -22.75 -4.51
N MET A 41 6.49 -22.81 -3.79
CA MET A 41 6.38 -23.66 -2.62
C MET A 41 6.38 -25.14 -3.06
N PRO A 42 7.19 -26.01 -2.44
CA PRO A 42 7.06 -27.45 -2.65
C PRO A 42 5.63 -27.88 -2.30
N PRO A 43 5.13 -29.03 -2.80
CA PRO A 43 3.80 -29.53 -2.45
C PRO A 43 3.75 -29.68 -0.93
N HIS A 44 3.23 -28.65 -0.25
CA HIS A 44 3.17 -28.61 1.18
C HIS A 44 2.12 -29.63 1.60
N ASP A 45 2.46 -30.46 2.57
CA ASP A 45 1.49 -31.20 3.35
C ASP A 45 0.31 -30.27 3.67
N PHE A 46 -0.92 -30.73 3.46
CA PHE A 46 -2.18 -29.98 3.61
C PHE A 46 -2.48 -29.61 5.08
N GLY A 47 -1.52 -29.02 5.79
CA GLY A 47 -1.62 -28.57 7.17
C GLY A 47 -2.35 -27.23 7.30
N ILE A 48 -2.74 -26.93 8.53
CA ILE A 48 -3.54 -25.75 8.91
C ILE A 48 -2.89 -24.41 8.46
N PHE A 49 -1.55 -24.37 8.38
CA PHE A 49 -0.79 -23.18 7.99
C PHE A 49 -0.96 -22.82 6.50
N ASN A 50 -1.20 -23.80 5.62
CA ASN A 50 -1.49 -23.53 4.22
C ASN A 50 -2.86 -22.90 4.05
N TYR A 51 -3.87 -23.46 4.72
CA TYR A 51 -5.22 -22.89 4.71
C TYR A 51 -5.19 -21.45 5.18
N LEU A 52 -4.43 -21.15 6.24
CA LEU A 52 -4.25 -19.80 6.73
C LEU A 52 -3.55 -18.90 5.68
N PHE A 53 -2.49 -19.39 5.04
CA PHE A 53 -1.78 -18.64 3.99
C PHE A 53 -2.67 -18.32 2.79
N TYR A 54 -3.42 -19.28 2.28
CA TYR A 54 -4.34 -19.09 1.15
C TYR A 54 -5.49 -18.15 1.51
N THR A 55 -6.09 -18.32 2.69
CA THR A 55 -7.18 -17.46 3.17
C THR A 55 -6.70 -16.02 3.36
N LEU A 56 -5.54 -15.82 3.98
CA LEU A 56 -4.91 -14.51 4.10
C LEU A 56 -4.59 -13.94 2.71
N GLY A 57 -3.99 -14.73 1.82
CA GLY A 57 -3.69 -14.28 0.46
C GLY A 57 -4.91 -13.74 -0.29
N ILE A 58 -6.05 -14.44 -0.20
CA ILE A 58 -7.32 -13.99 -0.79
C ILE A 58 -7.80 -12.70 -0.13
N VAL A 59 -7.72 -12.59 1.20
CA VAL A 59 -8.04 -11.36 1.94
C VAL A 59 -7.19 -10.18 1.46
N PHE A 60 -5.88 -10.37 1.31
CA PHE A 60 -4.96 -9.35 0.80
C PHE A 60 -5.25 -8.98 -0.66
N ILE A 61 -5.68 -9.92 -1.50
CA ILE A 61 -6.01 -9.65 -2.92
C ILE A 61 -7.34 -8.90 -3.04
N ILE A 62 -8.33 -9.13 -2.18
CA ILE A 62 -9.68 -8.55 -2.35
C ILE A 62 -9.86 -7.31 -1.48
N ILE A 63 -9.60 -7.42 -0.17
CA ILE A 63 -9.97 -6.39 0.81
C ILE A 63 -9.04 -5.19 0.70
N PHE A 64 -7.73 -5.40 0.59
CA PHE A 64 -6.74 -4.33 0.63
C PHE A 64 -6.84 -3.39 -0.58
N PRO A 65 -6.87 -3.87 -1.84
CA PRO A 65 -7.09 -2.97 -2.98
C PRO A 65 -8.47 -2.34 -2.97
N TYR A 66 -9.52 -3.00 -2.44
CA TYR A 66 -10.82 -2.35 -2.25
C TYR A 66 -10.75 -1.18 -1.26
N LEU A 67 -10.01 -1.31 -0.16
CA LEU A 67 -9.79 -0.22 0.80
C LEU A 67 -8.97 0.94 0.19
N ILE A 68 -7.94 0.63 -0.61
CA ILE A 68 -7.16 1.66 -1.33
C ILE A 68 -8.05 2.36 -2.36
N TYR A 69 -8.89 1.60 -3.07
CA TYR A 69 -9.84 2.11 -4.07
C TYR A 69 -10.87 3.05 -3.47
N LYS A 70 -11.36 2.75 -2.25
CA LYS A 70 -12.27 3.61 -1.48
C LYS A 70 -11.57 4.82 -0.82
N GLU A 71 -10.29 5.06 -1.16
CA GLU A 71 -9.51 6.22 -0.74
C GLU A 71 -9.31 6.30 0.80
N TYR A 72 -9.26 5.16 1.49
CA TYR A 72 -8.96 5.15 2.93
C TYR A 72 -7.52 5.62 3.17
N ARG A 73 -7.40 6.89 3.55
CA ARG A 73 -6.14 7.64 3.66
C ARG A 73 -5.18 7.05 4.69
N ILE A 74 -5.66 6.77 5.90
CA ILE A 74 -4.85 6.19 6.99
C ILE A 74 -4.31 4.82 6.58
N PHE A 75 -5.17 3.99 5.98
CA PHE A 75 -4.81 2.66 5.53
C PHE A 75 -3.72 2.69 4.44
N THR A 76 -3.87 3.59 3.46
CA THR A 76 -2.89 3.78 2.38
C THR A 76 -1.53 4.22 2.94
N SER A 77 -1.50 5.13 3.93
CA SER A 77 -0.26 5.54 4.60
C SER A 77 0.41 4.41 5.38
N ILE A 78 -0.36 3.59 6.11
CA ILE A 78 0.18 2.41 6.81
C ILE A 78 0.78 1.42 5.79
N LEU A 79 0.09 1.20 4.68
CA LEU A 79 0.55 0.36 3.57
C LEU A 79 1.87 0.84 2.97
N VAL A 80 2.07 2.15 2.81
CA VAL A 80 3.34 2.73 2.36
C VAL A 80 4.48 2.32 3.29
N ILE A 81 4.30 2.42 4.60
CA ILE A 81 5.33 2.05 5.59
C ILE A 81 5.64 0.55 5.51
N ILE A 82 4.61 -0.29 5.44
CA ILE A 82 4.78 -1.74 5.30
C ILE A 82 5.53 -2.08 4.01
N TYR A 83 5.15 -1.45 2.88
CA TYR A 83 5.80 -1.68 1.59
C TYR A 83 7.22 -1.12 1.51
N PHE A 84 7.52 -0.05 2.26
CA PHE A 84 8.88 0.45 2.40
C PHE A 84 9.78 -0.60 3.06
N ILE A 85 9.37 -1.10 4.22
CA ILE A 85 10.08 -2.17 4.93
C ILE A 85 10.24 -3.39 4.01
N ARG A 86 9.16 -3.77 3.31
CA ARG A 86 9.17 -4.87 2.35
C ARG A 86 10.20 -4.67 1.25
N THR A 87 10.28 -3.47 0.70
CA THR A 87 11.23 -3.11 -0.37
C THR A 87 12.67 -3.22 0.13
N VAL A 88 12.97 -2.70 1.33
CA VAL A 88 14.30 -2.82 1.96
C VAL A 88 14.68 -4.27 2.21
N VAL A 89 13.77 -5.08 2.78
CA VAL A 89 14.01 -6.52 3.00
C VAL A 89 14.27 -7.23 1.67
N SER A 90 13.49 -6.94 0.63
CA SER A 90 13.71 -7.54 -0.68
C SER A 90 15.03 -7.11 -1.31
N LEU A 91 15.48 -5.87 -1.10
CA LEU A 91 16.78 -5.38 -1.58
C LEU A 91 17.95 -6.14 -0.94
N ILE A 92 17.90 -6.37 0.38
CA ILE A 92 18.91 -7.16 1.10
C ILE A 92 18.93 -8.61 0.63
N ALA A 93 17.77 -9.13 0.20
CA ALA A 93 17.64 -10.49 -0.30
C ALA A 93 18.05 -10.66 -1.77
N VAL A 94 18.12 -9.59 -2.58
CA VAL A 94 18.58 -9.67 -3.99
C VAL A 94 19.92 -10.41 -4.16
N PRO A 95 21.00 -10.11 -3.43
CA PRO A 95 22.29 -10.79 -3.62
C PRO A 95 22.29 -12.26 -3.20
N VAL A 96 21.33 -12.69 -2.36
CA VAL A 96 21.27 -14.06 -1.81
C VAL A 96 20.42 -14.99 -2.67
N TYR A 97 19.50 -14.45 -3.47
CA TYR A 97 18.46 -15.21 -4.17
C TYR A 97 18.46 -14.99 -5.69
N SER A 98 17.85 -15.92 -6.41
CA SER A 98 17.76 -15.98 -7.88
C SER A 98 17.05 -14.76 -8.52
N THR A 99 17.15 -14.61 -9.85
CA THR A 99 16.57 -13.53 -10.69
C THR A 99 15.10 -13.19 -10.38
N LEU A 100 14.32 -14.16 -9.91
CA LEU A 100 12.94 -13.96 -9.46
C LEU A 100 12.81 -12.98 -8.27
N MET A 101 13.80 -12.92 -7.38
CA MET A 101 13.80 -11.93 -6.28
C MET A 101 14.09 -10.51 -6.76
N VAL A 102 14.87 -10.35 -7.85
CA VAL A 102 15.04 -9.05 -8.51
C VAL A 102 13.71 -8.57 -9.11
N PHE A 103 12.98 -9.46 -9.77
CA PHE A 103 11.65 -9.15 -10.29
C PHE A 103 10.67 -8.76 -9.17
N MET A 104 10.64 -9.53 -8.07
CA MET A 104 9.83 -9.20 -6.90
C MET A 104 10.22 -7.86 -6.29
N PHE A 105 11.52 -7.55 -6.19
CA PHE A 105 12.01 -6.26 -5.71
C PHE A 105 11.50 -5.10 -6.57
N ILE A 106 11.59 -5.21 -7.89
CA ILE A 106 11.08 -4.20 -8.82
C ILE A 106 9.57 -3.98 -8.61
N LEU A 107 8.80 -5.05 -8.46
CA LEU A 107 7.36 -4.98 -8.18
C LEU A 107 7.05 -4.30 -6.84
N HIS A 108 7.77 -4.66 -5.76
CA HIS A 108 7.60 -4.02 -4.46
C HIS A 108 7.96 -2.53 -4.51
N ALA A 109 9.08 -2.19 -5.14
CA ALA A 109 9.53 -0.81 -5.31
C ALA A 109 8.55 0.02 -6.13
N PHE A 110 8.01 -0.55 -7.22
CA PHE A 110 7.00 0.09 -8.04
C PHE A 110 5.69 0.30 -7.28
N THR A 111 5.24 -0.70 -6.52
CA THR A 111 4.05 -0.59 -5.67
C THR A 111 4.23 0.45 -4.58
N PHE A 112 5.40 0.47 -3.92
CA PHE A 112 5.77 1.47 -2.94
C PHE A 112 5.75 2.89 -3.54
N PHE A 113 6.33 3.08 -4.72
CA PHE A 113 6.32 4.37 -5.41
C PHE A 113 4.89 4.85 -5.71
N MET A 114 4.03 3.96 -6.21
CA MET A 114 2.64 4.30 -6.54
C MET A 114 1.79 4.59 -5.29
N LEU A 115 1.97 3.81 -4.22
CA LEU A 115 1.34 4.06 -2.93
C LEU A 115 1.83 5.38 -2.33
N THR A 116 3.13 5.66 -2.39
CA THR A 116 3.73 6.91 -1.90
C THR A 116 3.21 8.10 -2.70
N ARG A 117 3.07 7.98 -4.02
CA ARG A 117 2.48 9.02 -4.87
C ARG A 117 1.01 9.29 -4.52
N ALA A 118 0.23 8.26 -4.22
CA ALA A 118 -1.15 8.42 -3.76
C ALA A 118 -1.21 9.05 -2.37
N ALA A 119 -0.29 8.67 -1.49
CA ALA A 119 -0.21 9.17 -0.12
C ALA A 119 0.37 10.60 -0.02
N TRP A 120 1.26 11.02 -0.93
CA TRP A 120 1.86 12.36 -0.95
C TRP A 120 0.86 13.45 -1.41
N ASP A 121 -0.21 13.07 -2.10
CA ASP A 121 -1.35 13.97 -2.34
C ASP A 121 -2.06 14.34 -1.01
N ILE A 122 -1.82 13.57 0.04
CA ILE A 122 -2.14 13.95 1.41
C ILE A 122 -0.90 14.60 1.99
N LYS A 123 -1.09 15.73 2.67
CA LYS A 123 -0.13 16.35 3.60
C LYS A 123 0.29 15.37 4.72
N ILE A 124 1.03 14.31 4.39
CA ILE A 124 1.58 13.33 5.34
C ILE A 124 2.44 14.05 6.38
N PHE A 125 3.04 15.17 5.95
CA PHE A 125 3.81 16.06 6.81
C PHE A 125 2.95 16.74 7.88
N ASP A 126 1.70 17.15 7.59
CA ASP A 126 0.84 17.80 8.59
C ASP A 126 0.35 16.83 9.66
N THR A 127 0.06 15.57 9.30
CA THR A 127 -0.37 14.56 10.29
C THR A 127 0.78 14.12 11.18
N ILE A 128 1.97 13.85 10.63
CA ILE A 128 3.17 13.51 11.42
C ILE A 128 3.55 14.69 12.31
N HIS A 129 3.54 15.92 11.78
CA HIS A 129 3.81 17.14 12.56
C HIS A 129 2.77 17.36 13.67
N SER A 130 1.48 17.08 13.44
CA SER A 130 0.45 17.19 14.49
C SER A 130 0.57 16.12 15.58
N SER A 131 1.00 14.89 15.24
CA SER A 131 1.16 13.80 16.19
C SER A 131 2.38 14.03 17.09
N PHE A 132 3.49 14.53 16.52
CA PHE A 132 4.67 14.94 17.29
C PHE A 132 4.41 16.17 18.16
N LYS A 133 3.60 17.13 17.67
CA LYS A 133 3.22 18.34 18.42
C LYS A 133 2.24 18.05 19.56
N GLY A 134 1.43 17.00 19.45
CA GLY A 134 0.55 16.52 20.52
C GLY A 134 1.30 15.86 21.68
N GLU A 135 2.36 15.10 21.38
CA GLU A 135 3.16 14.39 22.39
C GLU A 135 4.06 15.34 23.21
N ASN A 136 4.50 16.46 22.63
CA ASN A 136 5.34 17.43 23.33
C ASN A 136 4.54 18.34 24.29
N LYS A 137 3.20 18.38 24.18
CA LYS A 137 2.36 19.23 25.06
C LYS A 137 2.05 18.57 26.42
N THR A 138 2.10 17.24 26.50
CA THR A 138 1.86 16.47 27.74
C THR A 138 3.12 16.21 28.55
N ARG A 139 4.32 16.42 28.00
CA ARG A 139 5.60 16.29 28.73
C ARG A 139 6.15 17.59 29.30
N GLY A 140 5.51 18.73 29.03
CA GLY A 140 5.92 20.06 29.53
C GLY A 140 5.14 20.55 30.76
N ILE A 141 4.42 19.67 31.46
CA ILE A 141 3.71 19.99 32.70
C ILE A 141 4.18 19.03 33.79
N PHE A 142 5.43 19.18 34.20
CA PHE A 142 5.94 18.77 35.52
C PHE A 142 7.05 19.73 35.92
#